data_AF-A0A2V8V930-F1
#
_entry.id   AF-A0A2V8V930-F1
#
_cell.length_a   1.000
_cell.length_b   1.000
_cell.length_c   1.000
_cell.angle_alpha   90.00
_cell.angle_beta   90.00
_cell.angle_gamma   90.00
#
_symmetry.space_group_name_H-M   'P 1'
#
loop_
_entity.id
_entity.type
_entity.pdbx_description
1 polymer ?
#
loop_
_entity_poly.entity_id
_entity_poly.type
_entity_poly.pdbx_seq_one_letter_code
_entity_poly.pdbx_strand_id
1 'polypeptide(L)'
;MNHPDALVMLAALLADRELDARVGAVRAMAYSGKAEAMPLLRFKVLQGDAEPAVTAECFGALMQLEPSKSLEFVAGYLENRDPAVRESAAMALAESKQPAAVQLLIERWRPGMDETSRRALLTALSLARHESAFEFLFSLIAQGNVRSPAEAIMALALYRRDERIRNHVRQLVEARQEKSLHRLLHSEFGS
;
A
#
# COMPACT_ATOMS: atom_id res chain seq x y z
N MET A 1 -28.54 3.47 7.86
CA MET A 1 -27.79 2.53 8.73
C MET A 1 -28.39 2.31 10.13
N ASN A 2 -29.63 2.79 10.38
CA ASN A 2 -30.36 2.56 11.64
C ASN A 2 -31.39 1.43 11.54
N HIS A 3 -31.47 0.74 10.40
CA HIS A 3 -32.31 -0.44 10.28
C HIS A 3 -31.60 -1.61 10.98
N PRO A 4 -32.28 -2.36 11.88
CA PRO A 4 -31.66 -3.44 12.66
C PRO A 4 -31.05 -4.51 11.74
N ASP A 5 -31.68 -4.78 10.60
CA ASP A 5 -31.24 -5.82 9.67
C ASP A 5 -30.24 -5.35 8.60
N ALA A 6 -29.77 -4.10 8.66
CA ALA A 6 -28.89 -3.56 7.61
C ALA A 6 -27.61 -4.40 7.43
N LEU A 7 -26.96 -4.80 8.53
CA LEU A 7 -25.77 -5.66 8.45
C LEU A 7 -26.08 -7.06 7.91
N VAL A 8 -27.27 -7.60 8.19
CA VAL A 8 -27.70 -8.90 7.66
C VAL A 8 -27.86 -8.82 6.14
N MET A 9 -28.49 -7.77 5.63
CA MET A 9 -28.62 -7.54 4.19
C MET A 9 -27.27 -7.34 3.52
N LEU A 10 -26.39 -6.54 4.12
CA LEU A 10 -25.04 -6.31 3.60
C LEU A 10 -24.19 -7.60 3.61
N ALA A 11 -24.36 -8.46 4.62
CA ALA A 11 -23.68 -9.75 4.69
C ALA A 11 -24.08 -10.66 3.51
N ALA A 12 -25.36 -10.68 3.13
CA ALA A 12 -25.81 -11.42 1.95
C ALA A 12 -25.18 -10.87 0.67
N LEU A 13 -25.09 -9.54 0.53
CA LEU A 13 -24.49 -8.90 -0.63
C LEU A 13 -22.98 -9.15 -0.77
N LEU A 14 -22.26 -9.47 0.31
CA LEU A 14 -20.85 -9.88 0.22
C LEU A 14 -20.65 -11.19 -0.57
N ALA A 15 -21.71 -11.99 -0.74
CA ALA A 15 -21.71 -13.23 -1.51
C ALA A 15 -22.45 -13.11 -2.84
N ASP A 16 -22.83 -11.89 -3.25
CA ASP A 16 -23.55 -11.68 -4.51
C ASP A 16 -22.66 -12.00 -5.72
N ARG A 17 -23.30 -12.42 -6.82
CA ARG A 17 -22.61 -12.72 -8.08
C ARG A 17 -22.02 -11.46 -8.71
N GLU A 18 -22.68 -10.31 -8.53
CA GLU A 18 -22.28 -9.05 -9.12
C GLU A 18 -21.14 -8.41 -8.30
N LEU A 19 -20.05 -8.06 -8.97
CA LEU A 19 -18.90 -7.38 -8.36
C LEU A 19 -19.33 -6.09 -7.64
N ASP A 20 -20.14 -5.27 -8.30
CA ASP A 20 -20.58 -3.98 -7.76
C ASP A 20 -21.44 -4.12 -6.51
N ALA A 21 -22.22 -5.20 -6.39
CA ALA A 21 -22.99 -5.50 -5.19
C ALA A 21 -22.06 -5.83 -4.01
N ARG A 22 -21.00 -6.62 -4.25
CA ARG A 22 -20.00 -6.95 -3.22
C ARG A 22 -19.23 -5.71 -2.77
N VAL A 23 -18.72 -4.90 -3.71
CA VAL A 23 -18.02 -3.64 -3.41
C VAL A 23 -18.94 -2.66 -2.69
N GLY A 24 -20.18 -2.51 -3.16
CA GLY A 24 -21.19 -1.66 -2.54
C GLY A 24 -21.48 -2.08 -1.11
N ALA A 25 -21.52 -3.39 -0.83
CA ALA A 25 -21.73 -3.91 0.51
C ALA A 25 -20.59 -3.52 1.46
N VAL A 26 -19.34 -3.71 1.02
CA VAL A 26 -18.15 -3.32 1.79
C VAL A 26 -18.13 -1.82 2.07
N ARG A 27 -18.41 -0.98 1.07
CA ARG A 27 -18.49 0.48 1.23
C ARG A 27 -19.57 0.88 2.21
N ALA A 28 -20.76 0.30 2.08
CA ALA A 28 -21.87 0.56 2.99
C ALA A 28 -21.53 0.15 4.44
N MET A 29 -20.78 -0.95 4.64
CA MET A 29 -20.24 -1.37 5.93
C MET A 29 -19.15 -0.43 6.48
N ALA A 30 -18.35 0.21 5.63
CA ALA A 30 -17.35 1.19 6.04
C ALA A 30 -17.98 2.53 6.44
N TYR A 31 -18.85 3.10 5.58
CA TYR A 31 -19.58 4.35 5.83
C TYR A 31 -20.54 4.28 7.01
N SER A 32 -20.90 3.07 7.35
CA SER A 32 -21.64 2.67 8.52
C SER A 32 -21.03 3.20 9.83
N GLY A 33 -19.70 3.26 9.92
CA GLY A 33 -18.96 3.62 11.14
C GLY A 33 -19.11 2.62 12.30
N LYS A 34 -19.76 1.47 12.06
CA LYS A 34 -20.06 0.45 13.07
C LYS A 34 -19.01 -0.65 13.07
N ALA A 35 -18.30 -0.79 14.19
CA ALA A 35 -17.27 -1.82 14.38
C ALA A 35 -17.84 -3.25 14.27
N GLU A 36 -19.16 -3.42 14.44
CA GLU A 36 -19.89 -4.68 14.24
C GLU A 36 -19.76 -5.24 12.82
N ALA A 37 -19.40 -4.42 11.83
CA ALA A 37 -19.10 -4.89 10.48
C ALA A 37 -17.73 -5.55 10.35
N MET A 38 -16.80 -5.33 11.28
CA MET A 38 -15.43 -5.83 11.17
C MET A 38 -15.32 -7.35 11.02
N PRO A 39 -16.04 -8.20 11.78
CA PRO A 39 -15.95 -9.65 11.62
C PRO A 39 -16.36 -10.10 10.22
N LEU A 40 -17.37 -9.46 9.61
CA LEU A 40 -17.83 -9.77 8.26
C LEU A 40 -16.77 -9.38 7.22
N LEU A 41 -16.18 -8.20 7.36
CA LEU A 41 -15.10 -7.74 6.48
C LEU A 41 -13.86 -8.65 6.59
N ARG A 42 -13.42 -9.01 7.79
CA ARG A 42 -12.30 -9.95 7.99
C ARG A 42 -12.62 -11.33 7.45
N PHE A 43 -13.84 -11.82 7.67
CA PHE A 43 -14.29 -13.10 7.12
C PHE A 43 -14.25 -13.07 5.59
N LYS A 44 -14.72 -11.99 4.95
CA LYS A 44 -14.66 -11.83 3.50
C LYS A 44 -13.23 -11.88 2.97
N VAL A 45 -12.29 -11.18 3.60
CA VAL A 45 -10.86 -11.24 3.23
C VAL A 45 -10.31 -12.67 3.39
N LEU A 46 -10.63 -13.35 4.50
CA LEU A 46 -10.14 -14.71 4.77
C LEU A 46 -10.67 -15.75 3.78
N GLN A 47 -11.93 -15.60 3.32
CA GLN A 47 -12.48 -16.44 2.26
C GLN A 47 -11.89 -16.09 0.89
N GLY A 48 -11.41 -14.86 0.73
CA GLY A 48 -11.01 -14.31 -0.55
C GLY A 48 -12.20 -13.91 -1.41
N ASP A 49 -11.88 -13.33 -2.57
CA ASP A 49 -12.82 -13.03 -3.64
C ASP A 49 -12.16 -13.35 -4.98
N ALA A 50 -12.95 -13.70 -5.98
CA ALA A 50 -12.44 -13.88 -7.34
C ALA A 50 -11.92 -12.56 -7.92
N GLU A 51 -12.46 -11.43 -7.46
CA GLU A 51 -12.09 -10.08 -7.87
C GLU A 51 -11.23 -9.41 -6.80
N PRO A 52 -9.93 -9.18 -7.04
CA PRO A 52 -9.03 -8.56 -6.06
C PRO A 52 -9.51 -7.21 -5.53
N ALA A 53 -10.28 -6.47 -6.34
CA ALA A 53 -10.89 -5.19 -5.96
C ALA A 53 -11.80 -5.29 -4.72
N VAL A 54 -12.48 -6.42 -4.51
CA VAL A 54 -13.31 -6.61 -3.31
C VAL A 54 -12.44 -6.74 -2.06
N THR A 55 -11.34 -7.49 -2.17
CA THR A 55 -10.38 -7.66 -1.08
C THR A 55 -9.69 -6.33 -0.74
N ALA A 56 -9.30 -5.55 -1.76
CA ALA A 56 -8.78 -4.19 -1.58
C ALA A 56 -9.77 -3.29 -0.82
N GLU A 57 -11.04 -3.27 -1.25
CA GLU A 57 -12.07 -2.49 -0.59
C GLU A 57 -12.27 -2.94 0.87
N CYS A 58 -12.19 -4.25 1.15
CA CYS A 58 -12.25 -4.75 2.53
C CYS A 58 -11.09 -4.26 3.39
N PHE A 59 -9.86 -4.24 2.87
CA PHE A 59 -8.72 -3.68 3.61
C PHE A 59 -8.93 -2.20 3.93
N GLY A 60 -9.37 -1.40 2.94
CA GLY A 60 -9.70 0.00 3.14
C GLY A 60 -10.79 0.19 4.20
N ALA A 61 -11.87 -0.59 4.12
CA ALA A 61 -12.98 -0.55 5.08
C ALA A 61 -12.53 -0.90 6.51
N LEU A 62 -11.67 -1.91 6.67
CA LEU A 62 -11.11 -2.28 7.98
C LEU A 62 -10.25 -1.15 8.56
N MET A 63 -9.39 -0.54 7.74
CA MET A 63 -8.56 0.59 8.15
C MET A 63 -9.39 1.84 8.44
N GLN A 64 -10.51 2.06 7.76
CA GLN A 64 -11.43 3.16 8.01
C GLN A 64 -12.19 3.00 9.33
N LEU A 65 -12.68 1.79 9.63
CA LEU A 65 -13.48 1.54 10.83
C LEU A 65 -12.62 1.54 12.09
N GLU A 66 -11.53 0.76 12.09
CA GLU A 66 -10.67 0.59 13.25
C GLU A 66 -9.21 0.43 12.78
N PRO A 67 -8.51 1.55 12.46
CA PRO A 67 -7.17 1.49 11.88
C PRO A 67 -6.20 0.69 12.76
N SER A 68 -6.14 1.00 14.06
CA SER A 68 -5.19 0.38 15.00
C SER A 68 -5.38 -1.14 15.16
N LYS A 69 -6.62 -1.64 15.10
CA LYS A 69 -6.94 -3.09 15.20
C LYS A 69 -6.82 -3.82 13.86
N SER A 70 -6.65 -3.09 12.77
CA SER A 70 -6.62 -3.62 11.42
C SER A 70 -5.22 -3.70 10.82
N LEU A 71 -4.28 -2.87 11.30
CA LEU A 71 -2.90 -2.81 10.81
C LEU A 71 -2.23 -4.18 10.62
N GLU A 72 -2.08 -4.95 11.70
CA GLU A 72 -1.41 -6.25 11.66
C GLU A 72 -2.12 -7.26 10.76
N PHE A 73 -3.46 -7.20 10.73
CA PHE A 73 -4.24 -8.07 9.87
C PHE A 73 -3.96 -7.80 8.40
N VAL A 74 -4.00 -6.52 7.99
CA VAL A 74 -3.72 -6.11 6.61
C VAL A 74 -2.25 -6.38 6.26
N ALA A 75 -1.31 -6.08 7.16
CA ALA A 75 0.12 -6.34 6.97
C ALA A 75 0.45 -7.83 6.78
N GLY A 76 -0.35 -8.73 7.36
CA GLY A 76 -0.29 -10.16 7.11
C GLY A 76 -0.43 -10.54 5.62
N TYR A 77 -1.10 -9.71 4.81
CA TYR A 77 -1.33 -9.97 3.38
C TYR A 77 -0.24 -9.41 2.46
N LEU A 78 0.78 -8.71 2.99
CA LEU A 78 1.93 -8.26 2.19
C LEU A 78 2.77 -9.42 1.62
N GLU A 79 2.58 -10.64 2.11
CA GLU A 79 3.23 -11.87 1.61
C GLU A 79 2.22 -12.86 1.00
N ASN A 80 1.02 -12.40 0.66
CA ASN A 80 0.02 -13.25 0.02
C ASN A 80 0.57 -13.82 -1.30
N ARG A 81 0.16 -15.03 -1.67
CA ARG A 81 0.59 -15.68 -2.93
C ARG A 81 0.14 -14.90 -4.16
N ASP A 82 -1.04 -14.29 -4.09
CA ASP A 82 -1.56 -13.44 -5.16
C ASP A 82 -0.92 -12.04 -5.12
N PRO A 83 -0.18 -11.62 -6.17
CA PRO A 83 0.43 -10.30 -6.25
C PRO A 83 -0.57 -9.14 -6.16
N ALA A 84 -1.80 -9.30 -6.67
CA ALA A 84 -2.82 -8.26 -6.61
C ALA A 84 -3.28 -8.03 -5.16
N VAL A 85 -3.34 -9.09 -4.36
CA VAL A 85 -3.67 -8.99 -2.92
C VAL A 85 -2.52 -8.33 -2.14
N ARG A 86 -1.26 -8.65 -2.48
CA ARG A 86 -0.10 -7.97 -1.86
C ARG A 86 -0.11 -6.47 -2.13
N GLU A 87 -0.37 -6.08 -3.38
CA GLU A 87 -0.49 -4.67 -3.78
C GLU A 87 -1.64 -3.98 -3.04
N SER A 88 -2.81 -4.62 -2.98
CA SER A 88 -3.99 -4.10 -2.27
C SER A 88 -3.70 -3.85 -0.79
N ALA A 89 -3.02 -4.79 -0.12
CA ALA A 89 -2.63 -4.64 1.27
C ALA A 89 -1.63 -3.48 1.47
N ALA A 90 -0.64 -3.37 0.58
CA ALA A 90 0.36 -2.29 0.64
C ALA A 90 -0.29 -0.91 0.45
N MET A 91 -1.22 -0.77 -0.50
CA MET A 91 -1.95 0.48 -0.73
C MET A 91 -2.85 0.85 0.44
N ALA A 92 -3.62 -0.10 0.98
CA ALA A 92 -4.47 0.16 2.14
C ALA A 92 -3.67 0.63 3.37
N LEU A 93 -2.46 0.08 3.58
CA LEU A 93 -1.55 0.54 4.63
C LEU A 93 -1.05 1.97 4.37
N ALA A 94 -0.64 2.28 3.14
CA ALA A 94 -0.17 3.62 2.78
C ALA A 94 -1.28 4.68 2.93
N GLU A 95 -2.51 4.36 2.54
CA GLU A 95 -3.66 5.26 2.59
C GLU A 95 -4.22 5.47 4.00
N SER A 96 -3.89 4.57 4.94
CA SER A 96 -4.34 4.66 6.33
C SER A 96 -3.85 5.90 7.08
N LYS A 97 -2.78 6.53 6.57
CA LYS A 97 -2.07 7.67 7.21
C LYS A 97 -1.57 7.37 8.63
N GLN A 98 -1.48 6.09 9.00
CA GLN A 98 -0.94 5.68 10.30
C GLN A 98 0.58 5.57 10.23
N PRO A 99 1.33 6.24 11.13
CA PRO A 99 2.79 6.07 11.18
C PRO A 99 3.22 4.61 11.36
N ALA A 100 2.45 3.84 12.14
CA ALA A 100 2.68 2.40 12.31
C ALA A 100 2.53 1.59 11.02
N ALA A 101 1.66 2.01 10.08
CA ALA A 101 1.54 1.35 8.78
C ALA A 101 2.81 1.51 7.94
N VAL A 102 3.44 2.68 8.01
CA VAL A 102 4.72 2.95 7.33
C VAL A 102 5.83 2.07 7.91
N GLN A 103 5.88 1.92 9.23
CA GLN A 103 6.84 1.01 9.87
C GLN A 103 6.64 -0.43 9.40
N LEU A 104 5.40 -0.92 9.34
CA LEU A 104 5.10 -2.27 8.82
C LEU A 104 5.53 -2.46 7.35
N LEU A 105 5.36 -1.44 6.50
CA LEU A 105 5.83 -1.49 5.11
C LEU A 105 7.37 -1.56 5.02
N ILE A 106 8.08 -0.76 5.82
CA ILE A 106 9.55 -0.77 5.91
C ILE A 106 10.04 -2.13 6.46
N GLU A 107 9.44 -2.59 7.55
CA GLU A 107 9.74 -3.86 8.20
C GLU A 107 9.46 -5.06 7.32
N ARG A 108 8.62 -4.94 6.29
CA ARG A 108 8.38 -6.03 5.33
C ARG A 108 9.38 -6.07 4.19
N TRP A 109 10.16 -5.01 3.98
CA TRP A 109 11.20 -5.01 2.95
C TRP A 109 12.31 -6.03 3.29
N ARG A 110 12.65 -6.90 2.34
CA ARG A 110 13.70 -7.90 2.47
C ARG A 110 14.54 -7.98 1.19
N PRO A 111 15.87 -8.20 1.30
CA PRO A 111 16.68 -8.58 0.15
C PRO A 111 16.12 -9.84 -0.51
N GLY A 112 16.06 -9.88 -1.85
CA GLY A 112 15.61 -11.06 -2.61
C GLY A 112 14.10 -11.17 -2.83
N MET A 113 13.30 -10.19 -2.40
CA MET A 113 11.88 -10.11 -2.79
C MET A 113 11.71 -10.05 -4.31
N ASP A 114 10.63 -10.67 -4.82
CA ASP A 114 10.28 -10.58 -6.24
C ASP A 114 9.99 -9.13 -6.66
N GLU A 115 10.10 -8.87 -7.96
CA GLU A 115 9.94 -7.54 -8.54
C GLU A 115 8.57 -6.93 -8.23
N THR A 116 7.49 -7.72 -8.29
CA THR A 116 6.13 -7.21 -8.06
C THR A 116 5.96 -6.78 -6.61
N SER A 117 6.43 -7.58 -5.65
CA SER A 117 6.38 -7.24 -4.22
C SER A 117 7.22 -6.02 -3.89
N ARG A 118 8.43 -5.89 -4.46
CA ARG A 118 9.27 -4.70 -4.25
C ARG A 118 8.61 -3.44 -4.79
N ARG A 119 8.08 -3.48 -6.03
CA ARG A 119 7.38 -2.32 -6.61
C ARG A 119 6.16 -1.92 -5.79
N ALA A 120 5.36 -2.88 -5.33
CA ALA A 120 4.19 -2.60 -4.49
C ALA A 120 4.59 -1.88 -3.19
N LEU A 121 5.61 -2.38 -2.47
CA LEU A 121 6.09 -1.74 -1.24
C LEU A 121 6.67 -0.34 -1.49
N LEU A 122 7.52 -0.16 -2.51
CA LEU A 122 8.13 1.14 -2.80
C LEU A 122 7.10 2.17 -3.23
N THR A 123 6.10 1.76 -4.00
CA THR A 123 4.99 2.62 -4.40
C THR A 123 4.16 3.02 -3.18
N ALA A 124 3.81 2.06 -2.32
CA ALA A 124 3.07 2.32 -1.08
C ALA A 124 3.85 3.29 -0.15
N LEU A 125 5.15 3.08 0.03
CA LEU A 125 6.02 3.97 0.81
C LEU A 125 6.08 5.38 0.22
N SER A 126 6.19 5.50 -1.10
CA SER A 126 6.14 6.80 -1.79
C SER A 126 4.79 7.51 -1.59
N LEU A 127 3.68 6.79 -1.70
CA LEU A 127 2.33 7.34 -1.54
C LEU A 127 1.97 7.71 -0.09
N ALA A 128 2.58 7.03 0.89
CA ALA A 128 2.36 7.30 2.31
C ALA A 128 2.77 8.72 2.74
N ARG A 129 3.66 9.39 1.98
CA ARG A 129 4.09 10.80 2.21
C ARG A 129 4.62 11.05 3.64
N HIS A 130 5.21 10.03 4.24
CA HIS A 130 5.72 10.10 5.61
C HIS A 130 7.24 10.24 5.60
N GLU A 131 7.78 11.02 6.54
CA GLU A 131 9.22 11.27 6.65
C GLU A 131 10.02 9.96 6.70
N SER A 132 9.64 9.02 7.57
CA SER A 132 10.29 7.70 7.65
C SER A 132 10.26 6.90 6.33
N ALA A 133 9.23 7.07 5.50
CA ALA A 133 9.16 6.42 4.21
C ALA A 133 10.16 7.04 3.23
N PHE A 134 10.30 8.36 3.23
CA PHE A 134 11.31 9.06 2.43
C PHE A 134 12.72 8.69 2.88
N GLU A 135 13.02 8.72 4.18
CA GLU A 135 14.31 8.30 4.73
C GLU A 135 14.67 6.87 4.30
N PHE A 136 13.69 5.97 4.33
CA PHE A 136 13.91 4.61 3.86
C PHE A 136 14.20 4.56 2.34
N LEU A 137 13.42 5.25 1.50
CA LEU A 137 13.66 5.32 0.06
C LEU A 137 15.04 5.92 -0.27
N PHE A 138 15.45 6.97 0.44
CA PHE A 138 16.78 7.57 0.33
C PHE A 138 17.88 6.59 0.75
N SER A 139 17.67 5.81 1.81
CA SER A 139 18.62 4.77 2.22
C SER A 139 18.81 3.70 1.14
N LEU A 140 17.74 3.34 0.41
CA LEU A 140 17.83 2.41 -0.73
C LEU A 140 18.60 3.01 -1.89
N ILE A 141 18.48 4.31 -2.15
CA ILE A 141 19.33 4.97 -3.13
C ILE A 141 20.77 4.92 -2.65
N ALA A 142 21.06 5.34 -1.42
CA ALA A 142 22.42 5.46 -0.91
C ALA A 142 23.17 4.13 -0.79
N GLN A 143 22.50 3.09 -0.28
CA GLN A 143 23.14 1.84 0.18
C GLN A 143 22.58 0.59 -0.50
N GLY A 144 21.48 0.71 -1.23
CA GLY A 144 20.83 -0.42 -1.89
C GLY A 144 21.75 -1.10 -2.90
N ASN A 145 21.55 -2.40 -3.06
CA ASN A 145 22.20 -3.22 -4.07
C ASN A 145 21.22 -3.57 -5.18
N VAL A 146 21.76 -3.90 -6.36
CA VAL A 146 21.08 -4.48 -7.54
C VAL A 146 19.58 -4.14 -7.65
N ARG A 147 19.23 -3.19 -8.51
CA ARG A 147 17.86 -2.68 -8.81
C ARG A 147 17.20 -1.84 -7.72
N SER A 148 17.43 -2.09 -6.43
CA SER A 148 16.77 -1.32 -5.36
C SER A 148 17.03 0.20 -5.40
N PRO A 149 18.23 0.71 -5.78
CA PRO A 149 18.43 2.15 -5.92
C PRO A 149 17.61 2.76 -7.07
N ALA A 150 17.56 2.06 -8.21
CA ALA A 150 16.83 2.52 -9.39
C ALA A 150 15.33 2.60 -9.13
N GLU A 151 14.76 1.59 -8.47
CA GLU A 151 13.33 1.58 -8.15
C GLU A 151 12.96 2.60 -7.07
N ALA A 152 13.87 2.86 -6.11
CA ALA A 152 13.67 3.95 -5.15
C ALA A 152 13.65 5.33 -5.85
N ILE A 153 14.52 5.56 -6.84
CA ILE A 153 14.49 6.77 -7.68
C ILE A 153 13.15 6.87 -8.42
N MET A 154 12.69 5.79 -9.04
CA MET A 154 11.40 5.76 -9.75
C MET A 154 10.22 6.02 -8.81
N ALA A 155 10.23 5.44 -7.60
CA ALA A 155 9.19 5.67 -6.60
C ALA A 155 9.15 7.15 -6.18
N LEU A 156 10.31 7.81 -6.06
CA LEU A 156 10.42 9.22 -5.72
C LEU A 156 10.13 10.18 -6.89
N ALA A 157 10.08 9.69 -8.14
CA ALA A 157 9.79 10.50 -9.32
C ALA A 157 8.39 11.16 -9.30
N LEU A 158 7.48 10.65 -8.45
CA LEU A 158 6.21 11.30 -8.12
C LEU A 158 6.43 12.73 -7.58
N TYR A 159 7.54 12.95 -6.88
CA TYR A 159 7.92 14.22 -6.26
C TYR A 159 8.99 14.97 -7.04
N ARG A 160 9.16 14.71 -8.35
CA ARG A 160 10.18 15.37 -9.17
C ARG A 160 10.12 16.90 -9.21
N ARG A 161 8.95 17.49 -8.88
CA ARG A 161 8.74 18.94 -8.80
C ARG A 161 9.03 19.51 -7.40
N ASP A 162 9.22 18.67 -6.39
CA ASP A 162 9.65 19.08 -5.06
C ASP A 162 11.17 19.28 -5.09
N GLU A 163 11.62 20.53 -4.94
CA GLU A 163 13.03 20.87 -5.04
C GLU A 163 13.89 20.21 -3.94
N ARG A 164 13.33 20.04 -2.74
CA ARG A 164 14.05 19.41 -1.63
C ARG A 164 14.30 17.94 -1.95
N ILE A 165 13.27 17.21 -2.38
CA ILE A 165 13.39 15.79 -2.74
C ILE A 165 14.32 15.64 -3.95
N ARG A 166 14.11 16.44 -5.01
CA ARG A 166 14.95 16.42 -6.22
C ARG A 166 16.43 16.63 -5.90
N ASN A 167 16.76 17.66 -5.11
CA ASN A 167 18.14 17.98 -4.77
C ASN A 167 18.78 16.87 -3.93
N HIS A 168 18.02 16.29 -2.99
CA HIS A 168 18.53 15.21 -2.16
C HIS A 168 18.78 13.93 -2.98
N VAL A 169 17.84 13.53 -3.85
CA VAL A 169 18.04 12.39 -4.76
C VAL A 169 19.27 12.60 -5.65
N ARG A 170 19.47 13.81 -6.18
CA ARG A 170 20.64 14.16 -6.99
C ARG A 170 21.95 13.95 -6.23
N GLN A 171 22.05 14.46 -5.00
CA GLN A 171 23.22 14.29 -4.14
C GLN A 171 23.52 12.81 -3.87
N LEU A 172 22.50 12.00 -3.57
CA LEU A 172 22.67 10.57 -3.31
C LEU A 172 23.16 9.80 -4.55
N VAL A 173 22.64 10.14 -5.73
CA VAL A 173 23.07 9.52 -7.00
C VAL A 173 24.51 9.91 -7.34
N GLU A 174 24.88 11.19 -7.17
CA GLU A 174 26.25 11.67 -7.38
C GLU A 174 27.27 10.96 -6.50
N ALA A 175 26.93 10.69 -5.23
CA ALA A 175 27.79 9.97 -4.30
C ALA A 175 28.09 8.52 -4.74
N ARG A 176 27.20 7.88 -5.52
CA ARG A 176 27.37 6.48 -5.95
C ARG A 176 28.28 6.28 -7.15
N GLN A 177 28.52 7.33 -7.94
CA GLN A 177 29.34 7.27 -9.16
C GLN A 177 28.87 6.20 -10.19
N GLU A 178 27.59 5.81 -10.14
CA GLU A 178 27.01 4.80 -11.01
C GLU A 178 26.37 5.43 -12.26
N LYS A 179 27.00 5.26 -13.42
CA LYS A 179 26.52 5.83 -14.70
C LYS A 179 25.07 5.44 -15.05
N SER A 180 24.60 4.26 -14.63
CA SER A 180 23.21 3.83 -14.80
C SER A 180 22.24 4.72 -14.01
N LEU A 181 22.55 5.00 -12.75
CA LEU A 181 21.70 5.82 -11.88
C LEU A 181 21.70 7.29 -12.30
N HIS A 182 22.82 7.83 -12.78
CA HIS A 182 22.86 9.18 -13.36
C HIS A 182 21.95 9.33 -14.58
N ARG A 183 21.92 8.33 -15.48
CA ARG A 183 21.03 8.34 -16.63
C ARG A 183 19.55 8.28 -16.22
N LEU A 184 19.24 7.45 -15.23
CA LEU A 184 17.88 7.34 -14.69
C LEU A 184 17.44 8.63 -13.99
N LEU A 185 18.31 9.26 -13.20
CA LEU A 185 18.02 10.54 -12.57
C LEU A 185 17.62 11.58 -13.62
N HIS A 186 18.39 11.68 -14.71
CA HIS A 186 18.10 12.61 -15.80
C HIS A 186 16.76 12.32 -16.49
N SER A 187 16.40 11.04 -16.69
CA SER A 187 15.12 10.69 -17.31
C SER A 187 13.92 11.00 -16.42
N GLU A 188 14.01 10.73 -15.11
CA GLU A 188 12.87 10.84 -14.20
C GLU A 188 12.66 12.26 -13.64
N PHE A 189 13.76 12.97 -13.32
CA PHE A 189 13.68 14.27 -12.65
C PHE A 189 13.87 15.46 -13.60
N GLY A 190 14.29 15.21 -14.84
CA GLY A 190 14.71 16.28 -15.75
C GLY A 190 15.97 17.00 -15.26
N SER A 191 16.53 17.82 -16.14
CA SER A 191 17.72 18.65 -15.86
C SER A 191 17.44 19.68 -14.77
#